data_AF-A0A2S9FJF3-F1
#
_entry.id   AF-A0A2S9FJF3-F1
#
_cell.length_a   1.000
_cell.length_b   1.000
_cell.length_c   1.000
_cell.angle_alpha   90.00
_cell.angle_beta   90.00
_cell.angle_gamma   90.00
#
_symmetry.space_group_name_H-M   'P 1'
#
loop_
_entity.id
_entity.type
_entity.pdbx_description
1 polymer ?
#
loop_
_entity_poly.entity_id
_entity_poly.type
_entity_poly.pdbx_seq_one_letter_code
_entity_poly.pdbx_strand_id
1 'polypeptide(L)'
;MAARITPLRLEAFDQLPKHARRCVYWEVDPAIIDRGEQLSDPEFEKEAWLSMVMLEWGSCGQLAVERRSAEAKDDPRGDLDDEPCLGYVFYAPPRSVPRAGRFPTGPVSADAVLLTTLGIEAGQRFDGLSQTLITAVVGDLV
;
A
#
# COMPACT_ATOMS: atom_id res chain seq x y z
N MET A 1 -14.47 7.09 -17.39
CA MET A 1 -13.69 7.12 -16.14
C MET A 1 -12.51 6.18 -16.34
N ALA A 2 -11.28 6.65 -16.16
CA ALA A 2 -10.08 5.82 -16.33
C ALA A 2 -9.29 5.90 -15.03
N ALA A 3 -8.86 4.76 -14.50
CA ALA A 3 -7.95 4.72 -13.36
C ALA A 3 -6.52 4.94 -13.85
N ARG A 4 -5.74 5.71 -13.10
CA ARG A 4 -4.29 5.84 -13.28
C ARG A 4 -3.62 5.13 -12.11
N ILE A 5 -2.64 4.28 -12.39
CA ILE A 5 -1.81 3.68 -11.36
C ILE A 5 -0.60 4.56 -11.12
N THR A 6 -0.30 4.85 -9.87
CA THR A 6 0.87 5.60 -9.44
C THR A 6 1.55 4.88 -8.28
N PRO A 7 2.90 4.88 -8.19
CA PRO A 7 3.59 4.42 -7.01
C PRO A 7 3.10 5.20 -5.78
N LEU A 8 2.82 4.49 -4.70
CA LEU A 8 2.45 5.12 -3.45
C LEU A 8 3.64 5.91 -2.92
N ARG A 9 3.38 7.14 -2.51
CA ARG A 9 4.33 7.98 -1.78
C ARG A 9 3.79 8.29 -0.40
N LEU A 10 4.67 8.67 0.52
CA LEU A 10 4.27 8.94 1.90
C LEU A 10 3.30 10.13 2.01
N GLU A 11 3.40 11.11 1.11
CA GLU A 11 2.49 12.26 1.07
C GLU A 11 1.05 11.84 0.74
N ALA A 12 0.89 10.79 -0.07
CA ALA A 12 -0.41 10.24 -0.44
C ALA A 12 -0.98 9.26 0.61
N PHE A 13 -0.34 9.14 1.79
CA PHE A 13 -0.81 8.26 2.85
C PHE A 13 -2.25 8.59 3.29
N ASP A 14 -2.59 9.88 3.38
CA ASP A 14 -3.92 10.32 3.80
C ASP A 14 -5.02 10.08 2.76
N GLN A 15 -4.65 9.82 1.50
CA GLN A 15 -5.60 9.43 0.45
C GLN A 15 -6.05 7.97 0.59
N LEU A 16 -5.32 7.16 1.36
CA LEU A 16 -5.66 5.75 1.54
C LEU A 16 -6.95 5.60 2.35
N PRO A 17 -7.77 4.59 2.03
CA PRO A 17 -8.96 4.26 2.81
C PRO A 17 -8.61 4.02 4.28
N LYS A 18 -9.50 4.43 5.20
CA LYS A 18 -9.27 4.31 6.66
C LYS A 18 -8.84 2.90 7.09
N HIS A 19 -9.39 1.85 6.48
CA HIS A 19 -8.99 0.48 6.79
C HIS A 19 -7.54 0.20 6.37
N ALA A 20 -7.12 0.67 5.20
CA ALA A 20 -5.76 0.51 4.69
C ALA A 20 -4.72 1.16 5.61
N ARG A 21 -5.01 2.36 6.11
CA ARG A 21 -4.13 3.11 7.03
C ARG A 21 -4.03 2.48 8.42
N ARG A 22 -5.09 1.81 8.89
CA ARG A 22 -5.14 1.22 10.25
C ARG A 22 -4.79 -0.27 10.30
N CYS A 23 -4.85 -0.97 9.17
CA CYS A 23 -4.56 -2.39 9.12
C CYS A 23 -3.04 -2.60 9.13
N VAL A 24 -2.53 -2.92 10.32
CA VAL A 24 -1.11 -3.24 10.61
C VAL A 24 -0.88 -4.73 10.81
N TYR A 25 -1.77 -5.57 10.26
CA TYR A 25 -1.71 -7.02 10.44
C TYR A 25 -0.35 -7.57 9.99
N TRP A 26 0.16 -7.12 8.84
CA TRP A 26 1.40 -7.65 8.28
C TRP A 26 2.65 -6.97 8.84
N GLU A 27 2.51 -5.71 9.21
CA GLU A 27 3.59 -4.76 9.50
C GLU A 27 4.09 -4.86 10.94
N VAL A 28 3.21 -5.22 11.89
CA VAL A 28 3.55 -5.32 13.32
C VAL A 28 3.82 -6.77 13.72
N ASP A 29 4.89 -6.98 14.49
CA ASP A 29 5.17 -8.28 15.12
C ASP A 29 4.04 -8.66 16.06
N PRO A 30 3.38 -9.83 15.86
CA PRO A 30 2.37 -10.34 16.78
C PRO A 30 2.81 -10.38 18.24
N ALA A 31 4.10 -10.52 18.53
CA ALA A 31 4.61 -10.51 19.91
C ALA A 31 4.35 -9.18 20.65
N ILE A 32 4.21 -8.06 19.94
CA ILE A 32 3.83 -6.77 20.54
C ILE A 32 2.37 -6.83 20.99
N ILE A 33 1.50 -7.38 20.15
CA ILE A 33 0.07 -7.56 20.43
C ILE A 33 -0.15 -8.59 21.54
N ASP A 34 0.56 -9.72 21.50
CA ASP A 34 0.45 -10.81 22.48
C ASP A 34 0.89 -10.38 23.89
N ARG A 35 1.78 -9.38 23.99
CA ARG A 35 2.22 -8.80 25.26
C ARG A 35 1.22 -7.84 25.90
N GLY A 36 0.08 -7.58 25.24
CA GLY A 36 -0.93 -6.65 25.73
C GLY A 36 -0.51 -5.18 25.63
N GLU A 37 0.58 -4.89 24.91
CA GLU A 37 0.92 -3.52 24.52
C GLU A 37 -0.05 -3.11 23.42
N GLN A 38 -1.13 -2.45 23.82
CA GLN A 38 -2.08 -1.89 22.86
C GLN A 38 -1.32 -0.92 21.95
N LEU A 39 -1.32 -1.18 20.64
CA LEU A 39 -0.84 -0.23 19.63
C LEU A 39 -1.62 1.07 19.85
N SER A 40 -0.92 2.08 20.35
CA SER A 40 -1.55 3.34 20.75
C SER A 40 -2.05 4.10 19.52
N ASP A 41 -1.37 3.92 18.38
CA ASP A 41 -1.73 4.50 17.10
C ASP A 41 -1.38 3.58 15.91
N PRO A 42 -2.32 2.78 15.40
CA PRO A 42 -2.06 1.92 14.25
C PRO A 42 -1.87 2.68 12.93
N GLU A 43 -2.33 3.93 12.81
CA GLU A 43 -2.13 4.74 11.60
C GLU A 43 -0.66 5.19 11.54
N PHE A 44 -0.13 5.67 12.67
CA PHE A 44 1.28 6.00 12.80
C PHE A 44 2.20 4.79 12.53
N GLU A 45 1.87 3.61 13.06
CA GLU A 45 2.68 2.40 12.87
C GLU A 45 2.71 1.96 11.40
N LYS A 46 1.58 2.11 10.69
CA LYS A 46 1.51 1.85 9.25
C LYS A 46 2.36 2.83 8.45
N GLU A 47 2.29 4.12 8.79
CA GLU A 47 3.07 5.17 8.15
C GLU A 47 4.57 5.01 8.41
N ALA A 48 4.95 4.69 9.65
CA ALA A 48 6.33 4.41 10.05
C ALA A 48 6.89 3.20 9.28
N TRP A 49 6.08 2.14 9.13
CA TRP A 49 6.44 0.99 8.31
C TRP A 49 6.64 1.36 6.84
N LEU A 50 5.69 2.09 6.23
CA LEU A 50 5.79 2.55 4.84
C LEU A 50 7.07 3.38 4.63
N SER A 51 7.31 4.34 5.52
CA SER A 51 8.49 5.21 5.50
C SER A 51 9.79 4.40 5.60
N MET A 52 9.88 3.47 6.55
CA MET A 52 11.07 2.63 6.71
C MET A 52 11.33 1.75 5.48
N VAL A 53 10.31 1.08 4.93
CA VAL A 53 10.49 0.24 3.74
C VAL A 53 10.85 1.09 2.51
N MET A 54 10.24 2.28 2.35
CA MET A 54 10.59 3.21 1.27
C MET A 54 12.04 3.67 1.34
N LEU A 55 12.55 3.93 2.54
CA LEU A 55 13.95 4.33 2.75
C LEU A 55 14.93 3.19 2.50
N GLU A 56 14.59 1.96 2.93
CA GLU A 56 15.52 0.82 2.87
C GLU A 56 15.47 0.02 1.57
N TRP A 57 14.32 0.01 0.90
CA TRP A 57 14.05 -0.88 -0.24
C TRP A 57 13.44 -0.16 -1.45
N GLY A 58 12.80 0.99 -1.24
CA GLY A 58 12.12 1.74 -2.31
C GLY A 58 10.62 1.49 -2.31
N SER A 59 9.98 1.61 -3.47
CA SER A 59 8.51 1.57 -3.53
C SER A 59 7.95 0.27 -2.96
N CYS A 60 6.95 0.40 -2.09
CA CYS A 60 6.32 -0.69 -1.37
C CYS A 60 4.78 -0.67 -1.49
N GLY A 61 4.27 0.10 -2.45
CA GLY A 61 2.85 0.13 -2.73
C GLY A 61 2.50 0.83 -4.04
N GLN A 62 1.35 0.47 -4.60
CA GLN A 62 0.75 1.16 -5.74
C GLN A 62 -0.63 1.66 -5.36
N LEU A 63 -1.00 2.83 -5.91
CA LEU A 63 -2.29 3.47 -5.72
C LEU A 63 -2.98 3.60 -7.08
N ALA A 64 -4.25 3.21 -7.14
CA ALA A 64 -5.12 3.52 -8.25
C ALA A 64 -5.91 4.78 -7.91
N VAL A 65 -5.71 5.83 -8.70
CA VAL A 65 -6.43 7.11 -8.54
C VAL A 65 -7.32 7.38 -9.75
N GLU A 66 -8.40 8.11 -9.52
CA GLU A 66 -9.29 8.52 -10.60
C GLU A 66 -8.67 9.62 -11.46
N ARG A 67 -8.52 9.35 -12.76
CA ARG A 67 -7.95 10.34 -13.67
C ARG A 67 -8.98 11.44 -13.96
N ARG A 68 -8.86 12.61 -13.34
CA ARG A 68 -9.67 13.78 -13.71
C ARG A 68 -9.25 14.29 -15.11
N SER A 69 -10.24 14.69 -15.92
CA SER A 69 -10.03 15.18 -17.29
C SER A 69 -9.02 16.32 -17.31
N ALA A 70 -8.07 16.31 -18.26
CA ALA A 70 -7.00 17.29 -18.42
C ALA A 70 -7.47 18.70 -18.88
N GLU A 71 -8.70 19.08 -18.55
CA GLU A 71 -9.31 20.38 -18.86
C GLU A 71 -9.07 21.41 -17.74
N ALA A 72 -8.58 20.99 -16.58
CA ALA A 72 -8.01 21.87 -15.55
C ALA A 72 -6.49 22.01 -15.75
N LYS A 73 -6.08 22.62 -16.86
CA LYS A 73 -4.69 23.06 -17.06
C LYS A 73 -4.57 24.53 -16.67
N ASP A 74 -4.05 24.80 -15.48
CA ASP A 74 -3.07 25.89 -15.28
C ASP A 74 -2.28 25.86 -13.95
N ASP A 75 -2.15 24.70 -13.28
CA ASP A 75 -1.21 24.57 -12.17
C ASP A 75 -0.30 23.32 -12.34
N PRO A 76 1.03 23.49 -12.53
CA PRO A 76 2.00 22.39 -12.51
C PRO A 76 2.08 21.66 -11.17
N ARG A 77 1.41 22.19 -10.12
CA ARG A 77 1.25 21.60 -8.79
C ARG A 77 -0.17 21.08 -8.53
N GLY A 78 -0.91 20.65 -9.56
CA GLY A 78 -2.22 20.03 -9.34
C GLY A 78 -2.12 18.92 -8.29
N ASP A 79 -2.64 19.18 -7.10
CA ASP A 79 -2.43 18.37 -5.91
C ASP A 79 -2.91 16.94 -6.18
N LEU A 80 -1.97 16.01 -6.21
CA LEU A 80 -2.27 14.57 -6.27
C LEU A 80 -3.13 14.14 -5.07
N ASP A 81 -3.18 14.96 -4.01
CA ASP A 81 -3.97 14.76 -2.78
C ASP A 81 -5.49 14.86 -2.94
N ASP A 82 -5.98 15.43 -4.04
CA ASP A 82 -7.43 15.57 -4.26
C ASP A 82 -8.03 14.50 -5.19
N GLU A 83 -7.24 13.57 -5.73
CA GLU A 83 -7.79 12.48 -6.53
C GLU A 83 -8.24 11.32 -5.62
N PRO A 84 -9.51 10.88 -5.70
CA PRO A 84 -10.00 9.81 -4.84
C PRO A 84 -9.24 8.51 -5.12
N CYS A 85 -8.86 7.81 -4.06
CA CYS A 85 -8.31 6.47 -4.14
C CYS A 85 -9.40 5.47 -4.57
N LEU A 86 -9.13 4.72 -5.63
CA LEU A 86 -9.99 3.68 -6.17
C LEU A 86 -9.53 2.27 -5.73
N GLY A 87 -8.26 2.15 -5.36
CA GLY A 87 -7.67 0.90 -4.90
C GLY A 87 -6.20 1.06 -4.58
N TYR A 88 -5.66 0.09 -3.84
CA TYR A 88 -4.29 0.10 -3.36
C TYR A 88 -3.75 -1.32 -3.25
N VAL A 89 -2.43 -1.42 -3.26
CA VAL A 89 -1.69 -2.65 -3.00
C VAL A 89 -0.42 -2.33 -2.25
N PHE A 90 -0.08 -3.15 -1.26
CA PHE A 90 1.18 -3.08 -0.52
C PHE A 90 1.99 -4.35 -0.77
N TYR A 91 3.29 -4.18 -0.88
CA TYR A 91 4.24 -5.27 -1.07
C TYR A 91 5.59 -4.93 -0.46
N ALA A 92 6.29 -5.94 0.03
CA ALA A 92 7.58 -5.76 0.69
C ALA A 92 8.38 -7.06 0.71
N PRO A 93 9.71 -6.98 0.90
CA PRO A 93 10.53 -8.16 1.13
C PRO A 93 10.18 -8.83 2.47
N PRO A 94 10.38 -10.15 2.62
CA PRO A 94 10.02 -10.90 3.83
C PRO A 94 10.58 -10.32 5.14
N ARG A 95 11.78 -9.70 5.09
CA ARG A 95 12.41 -9.06 6.27
C ARG A 95 11.60 -7.89 6.84
N SER A 96 10.78 -7.26 6.02
CA SER A 96 9.95 -6.11 6.40
C SER A 96 8.49 -6.52 6.69
N VAL A 97 8.18 -7.82 6.71
CA VAL A 97 6.84 -8.35 6.99
C VAL A 97 6.91 -9.32 8.16
N PRO A 98 6.99 -8.83 9.42
CA PRO A 98 7.22 -9.68 10.59
C PRO A 98 6.24 -10.85 10.72
N ARG A 99 4.97 -10.63 10.38
CA ARG A 99 3.96 -11.69 10.51
C ARG A 99 4.17 -12.84 9.52
N ALA A 100 4.86 -12.64 8.40
CA ALA A 100 5.15 -13.72 7.45
C ALA A 100 5.94 -14.87 8.08
N GLY A 101 6.82 -14.57 9.05
CA GLY A 101 7.62 -15.57 9.77
C GLY A 101 6.81 -16.46 10.73
N ARG A 102 5.54 -16.14 11.00
CA ARG A 102 4.67 -16.94 11.89
C ARG A 102 3.90 -18.04 11.17
N PHE A 103 3.90 -18.05 9.85
CA PHE A 103 3.18 -19.07 9.09
C PHE A 103 3.93 -20.41 9.14
N PRO A 104 3.21 -21.53 9.38
CA PRO A 104 3.82 -22.86 9.50
C PRO A 104 4.46 -23.36 8.21
N THR A 105 4.16 -22.72 7.07
CA THR A 105 4.74 -23.00 5.76
C THR A 105 6.09 -22.28 5.54
N GLY A 106 6.74 -21.81 6.60
CA GLY A 106 7.91 -20.94 6.52
C GLY A 106 9.28 -21.62 6.40
N PRO A 107 10.35 -20.82 6.15
CA PRO A 107 10.30 -19.43 5.67
C PRO A 107 10.18 -19.34 4.14
N VAL A 108 9.57 -18.25 3.66
CA VAL A 108 9.61 -17.87 2.24
C VAL A 108 11.05 -17.48 1.87
N SER A 109 11.43 -17.66 0.60
CA SER A 109 12.76 -17.31 0.10
C SER A 109 13.13 -15.85 0.36
N ALA A 110 14.41 -15.57 0.60
CA ALA A 110 14.91 -14.24 0.94
C ALA A 110 14.86 -13.23 -0.22
N ASP A 111 14.80 -13.73 -1.46
CA ASP A 111 14.66 -12.96 -2.70
C ASP A 111 13.19 -12.81 -3.15
N ALA A 112 12.23 -13.36 -2.40
CA ALA A 112 10.83 -13.19 -2.70
C ALA A 112 10.35 -11.77 -2.34
N VAL A 113 9.23 -11.38 -2.94
CA VAL A 113 8.46 -10.19 -2.56
C VAL A 113 7.06 -10.64 -2.18
N LEU A 114 6.59 -10.19 -1.02
CA LEU A 114 5.29 -10.54 -0.48
C LEU A 114 4.29 -9.45 -0.82
N LEU A 115 3.23 -9.78 -1.55
CA LEU A 115 2.05 -8.92 -1.67
C LEU A 115 1.21 -9.12 -0.41
N THR A 116 1.18 -8.11 0.46
CA THR A 116 0.59 -8.23 1.80
C THR A 116 -0.90 -7.88 1.80
N THR A 117 -1.26 -6.78 1.15
CA THR A 117 -2.64 -6.29 1.13
C THR A 117 -2.97 -5.76 -0.25
N LEU A 118 -4.16 -6.06 -0.74
CA LEU A 118 -4.76 -5.47 -1.94
C LEU A 118 -6.23 -5.16 -1.63
N GLY A 119 -6.63 -3.91 -1.85
CA GLY A 119 -8.00 -3.45 -1.62
C GLY A 119 -8.49 -2.59 -2.79
N ILE A 120 -9.77 -2.75 -3.13
CA ILE A 120 -10.48 -1.93 -4.12
C ILE A 120 -11.66 -1.27 -3.40
N GLU A 121 -11.85 0.03 -3.62
CA GLU A 121 -12.94 0.75 -2.96
C GLU A 121 -14.31 0.35 -3.53
N ALA A 122 -15.28 0.19 -2.63
CA ALA A 122 -16.63 -0.22 -2.97
C ALA A 122 -17.37 0.93 -3.67
N GLY A 123 -17.86 0.70 -4.90
CA GLY A 123 -18.74 1.64 -5.59
C GLY A 123 -18.37 1.92 -7.03
N GLN A 124 -17.22 1.45 -7.52
CA GLN A 124 -16.80 1.71 -8.90
C GLN A 124 -16.54 0.42 -9.68
N ARG A 125 -17.21 0.31 -10.84
CA ARG A 125 -17.05 -0.76 -11.83
C ARG A 125 -15.75 -0.58 -12.62
N PHE A 126 -14.60 -0.66 -11.95
CA PHE A 126 -13.33 -0.82 -12.65
C PHE A 126 -13.03 -2.31 -12.76
N ASP A 127 -13.72 -2.97 -13.70
CA ASP A 127 -13.40 -4.34 -14.09
C ASP A 127 -11.91 -4.40 -14.46
N GLY A 128 -11.16 -5.31 -13.84
CA GLY A 128 -9.73 -5.45 -14.12
C GLY A 128 -8.78 -4.65 -13.21
N LEU A 129 -9.28 -3.83 -12.25
CA LEU A 129 -8.41 -2.94 -11.47
C LEU A 129 -7.42 -3.71 -10.59
N SER A 130 -7.86 -4.78 -9.95
CA SER A 130 -6.97 -5.65 -9.16
C SER A 130 -5.86 -6.24 -10.02
N GLN A 131 -6.18 -6.74 -11.22
CA GLN A 131 -5.17 -7.26 -12.16
C GLN A 131 -4.20 -6.16 -12.60
N THR A 132 -4.70 -4.94 -12.82
CA THR A 132 -3.89 -3.79 -13.22
C THR A 132 -2.92 -3.38 -12.11
N LEU A 133 -3.38 -3.34 -10.85
CA LEU A 133 -2.53 -3.09 -9.68
C LEU A 133 -1.44 -4.16 -9.54
N ILE A 134 -1.79 -5.44 -9.66
CA ILE A 134 -0.80 -6.53 -9.58
C ILE A 134 0.21 -6.43 -10.73
N THR A 135 -0.24 -6.09 -11.94
CA THR A 135 0.66 -5.88 -13.09
C THR A 135 1.62 -4.73 -12.85
N ALA A 136 1.14 -3.64 -12.23
CA ALA A 136 2.00 -2.51 -11.84
C ALA A 136 3.03 -2.91 -10.78
N VAL A 137 2.64 -3.73 -9.78
CA VAL A 137 3.59 -4.29 -8.80
C VAL A 137 4.66 -5.11 -9.50
N VAL A 138 4.28 -6.02 -10.39
CA VAL A 138 5.25 -6.84 -11.14
C VAL A 138 6.19 -5.95 -11.97
N GLY A 139 5.66 -4.90 -12.61
CA GLY A 139 6.46 -3.96 -13.39
C GLY A 139 7.44 -3.12 -12.57
N ASP A 140 7.18 -2.92 -11.27
CA ASP A 140 8.10 -2.23 -10.35
C ASP A 140 9.26 -3.13 -9.88
N LEU A 141 9.12 -4.46 -10.02
CA LEU A 141 10.08 -5.46 -9.55
C LEU A 141 11.03 -5.99 -10.64
N VAL A 142 10.92 -5.52 -11.89
CA VAL A 142 11.70 -5.96 -13.06
C VAL A 142 12.53 -4.81 -13.61
#